data_AF-A0A960JWM8-F1
#
_entry.id   AF-A0A960JWM8-F1
#
_cell.length_a   1.000
_cell.length_b   1.000
_cell.length_c   1.000
_cell.angle_alpha   90.00
_cell.angle_beta   90.00
_cell.angle_gamma   90.00
#
_symmetry.space_group_name_H-M   'P 1'
#
loop_
_entity.id
_entity.type
_entity.pdbx_description
1 polymer ?
#
loop_
_entity_poly.entity_id
_entity_poly.type
_entity_poly.pdbx_seq_one_letter_code
_entity_poly.pdbx_strand_id
1 'polypeptide(L)'
;MSSPVSQSPKSNVFSRLYRGETNFNIVERWKLWFALSGAVIAIGFVALFANGLNLGIDFTGGTVWEVPAGNADPGAAEAAVRDLGYNEVQVQEVTQSTGGGSTRMLRVEAEATASPSKATTAALAKADSALRKLESQTKGDSAKALRGVRSQLNGIDGPFEQDVPEALTALQNEIDSLTDVLKEAKDDETELVSTSVSKMRNSVEALGEAEQAERERVGQAVSDELAKITGSKVSEVTVDTVGPSWGEQISQKAQTALIV
;
A
#
# COMPACT_ATOMS: atom_id res chain seq x y z
N MET A 1 -44.96 69.81 37.55
CA MET A 1 -43.50 69.71 37.34
C MET A 1 -43.16 68.24 37.25
N SER A 2 -42.95 67.71 36.05
CA SER A 2 -42.55 66.31 35.82
C SER A 2 -41.28 66.33 34.98
N SER A 3 -40.16 65.94 35.57
CA SER A 3 -38.88 65.83 34.86
C SER A 3 -38.82 64.52 34.08
N PRO A 4 -38.34 64.51 32.83
CA PRO A 4 -38.09 63.26 32.12
C PRO A 4 -36.83 62.58 32.66
N VAL A 5 -36.93 61.27 32.96
CA VAL A 5 -35.80 60.42 33.33
C VAL A 5 -34.95 60.16 32.09
N SER A 6 -33.68 60.58 32.13
CA SER A 6 -32.70 60.34 31.07
C SER A 6 -32.28 58.86 31.10
N GLN A 7 -32.67 58.08 30.10
CA GLN A 7 -32.27 56.68 29.98
C GLN A 7 -30.87 56.57 29.36
N SER A 8 -29.95 55.90 30.05
CA SER A 8 -28.58 55.64 29.58
C SER A 8 -28.58 54.82 28.28
N PRO A 9 -27.79 55.20 27.25
CA PRO A 9 -27.74 54.46 26.00
C PRO A 9 -27.11 53.08 26.19
N LYS A 10 -27.73 52.04 25.63
CA LYS A 10 -27.19 50.67 25.62
C LYS A 10 -25.83 50.67 24.94
N SER A 11 -24.77 50.37 25.69
CA SER A 11 -23.40 50.43 25.19
C SER A 11 -23.08 49.21 24.32
N ASN A 12 -22.64 49.45 23.09
CA ASN A 12 -22.22 48.40 22.14
C ASN A 12 -20.85 47.82 22.53
N VAL A 13 -20.65 46.53 22.24
CA VAL A 13 -19.45 45.73 22.59
C VAL A 13 -18.15 46.42 22.13
N PHE A 14 -18.15 47.05 20.95
CA PHE A 14 -17.01 47.82 20.42
C PHE A 14 -16.62 49.03 21.28
N SER A 15 -17.58 49.72 21.88
CA SER A 15 -17.30 50.86 22.77
C SER A 15 -16.68 50.43 24.11
N ARG A 16 -16.98 49.19 24.55
CA ARG A 16 -16.43 48.58 25.77
C ARG A 16 -15.05 47.97 25.56
N LEU A 17 -14.73 47.57 24.32
CA LEU A 17 -13.40 47.13 23.91
C LEU A 17 -12.40 48.30 23.88
N TYR A 18 -12.78 49.43 23.30
CA TYR A 18 -11.92 50.62 23.20
C TYR A 18 -11.53 51.23 24.56
N ARG A 19 -12.39 51.10 25.58
CA ARG A 19 -12.14 51.59 26.95
C ARG A 19 -11.37 50.61 27.85
N GLY A 20 -10.97 49.44 27.35
CA GLY A 20 -10.25 48.44 28.15
C GLY A 20 -11.08 47.77 29.25
N GLU A 21 -12.40 47.96 29.27
CA GLU A 21 -13.31 47.41 30.30
C GLU A 21 -13.75 45.96 30.00
N THR A 22 -13.23 45.34 28.93
CA THR A 22 -13.64 44.00 28.50
C THR A 22 -12.62 42.97 28.98
N ASN A 23 -12.88 42.38 30.15
CA ASN A 23 -12.21 41.17 30.61
C ASN A 23 -12.76 39.95 29.85
N PHE A 24 -12.06 39.47 28.83
CA PHE A 24 -12.36 38.16 28.26
C PHE A 24 -11.88 37.08 29.24
N ASN A 25 -12.81 36.42 29.94
CA ASN A 25 -12.49 35.27 30.81
C ASN A 25 -12.14 34.04 29.96
N ILE A 26 -10.95 34.04 29.36
CA ILE A 26 -10.40 32.93 28.58
C ILE A 26 -10.09 31.76 29.54
N VAL A 27 -9.54 32.06 30.71
CA VAL A 27 -9.11 31.06 31.72
C VAL A 27 -10.31 30.30 32.31
N GLU A 28 -11.44 30.97 32.54
CA GLU A 28 -12.63 30.33 33.14
C GLU A 28 -13.37 29.41 32.15
N ARG A 29 -13.25 29.67 30.84
CA ARG A 29 -13.92 28.92 29.76
C ARG A 29 -13.01 27.91 29.07
N TRP A 30 -11.90 27.51 29.69
CA TRP A 30 -10.93 26.57 29.10
C TRP A 30 -11.58 25.27 28.57
N LYS A 31 -12.61 24.76 29.25
CA LYS A 31 -13.37 23.58 28.83
C LYS A 31 -14.10 23.77 27.49
N LEU A 32 -14.60 24.98 27.22
CA LEU A 32 -15.35 25.27 26.00
C LEU A 32 -14.42 25.40 24.79
N TRP A 33 -13.25 26.02 24.98
CA TRP A 33 -12.19 26.05 23.98
C TRP A 33 -11.60 24.66 23.73
N PHE A 34 -11.41 23.87 24.78
CA PHE A 34 -10.92 22.50 24.65
C PHE A 34 -11.95 21.59 23.94
N ALA A 35 -13.25 21.76 24.23
CA ALA A 35 -14.32 21.06 23.55
C ALA A 35 -14.41 21.46 22.07
N LEU A 36 -14.24 22.75 21.75
CA LEU A 36 -14.20 23.22 20.37
C LEU A 36 -13.00 22.64 19.61
N SER A 37 -11.79 22.69 20.18
CA SER A 37 -10.60 22.08 19.59
C SER A 37 -10.76 20.56 19.44
N GLY A 38 -11.31 19.88 20.45
CA GLY A 38 -11.60 18.45 20.40
C GLY A 38 -12.62 18.11 19.30
N ALA A 39 -13.63 18.94 19.10
CA ALA A 39 -14.59 18.76 18.02
C ALA A 39 -13.93 18.91 16.64
N VAL A 40 -13.05 19.90 16.46
CA VAL A 40 -12.29 20.08 15.20
C VAL A 40 -11.36 18.89 14.95
N ILE A 41 -10.66 18.41 15.98
CA ILE A 41 -9.79 17.22 15.89
C ILE A 41 -10.63 15.98 15.55
N ALA A 42 -11.79 15.78 16.19
CA ALA A 42 -12.67 14.65 15.93
C ALA A 42 -13.19 14.66 14.49
N ILE A 43 -13.56 15.83 13.95
CA ILE A 43 -13.91 15.97 12.53
C ILE A 43 -12.72 15.60 11.65
N GLY A 44 -11.50 16.02 12.00
CA GLY A 44 -10.27 15.62 11.31
C GLY A 44 -10.08 14.10 11.29
N PHE A 45 -10.29 13.42 12.42
CA PHE A 45 -10.24 11.95 12.48
C PHE A 45 -11.30 11.31 11.59
N VAL A 46 -12.56 11.77 11.65
CA VAL A 46 -13.63 11.24 10.80
C VAL A 46 -13.27 11.41 9.32
N ALA A 47 -12.74 12.57 8.93
CA ALA A 47 -12.29 12.81 7.56
C ALA A 47 -11.13 11.88 7.16
N LEU A 48 -10.17 11.62 8.04
CA LEU A 48 -9.04 10.72 7.81
C LEU A 48 -9.50 9.27 7.62
N PHE A 49 -10.39 8.77 8.48
CA PHE A 49 -10.89 7.39 8.36
C PHE A 49 -11.86 7.20 7.20
N ALA A 50 -12.61 8.22 6.81
CA ALA A 50 -13.55 8.15 5.70
C ALA A 50 -12.86 8.25 4.32
N ASN A 51 -11.83 9.08 4.19
CA ASN A 51 -11.13 9.30 2.91
C ASN A 51 -9.87 8.43 2.75
N GLY A 52 -9.42 7.77 3.83
CA GLY A 52 -8.12 7.11 3.85
C GLY A 52 -6.95 8.11 3.87
N LEU A 53 -5.75 7.57 3.98
CA LEU A 53 -4.51 8.32 3.82
C LEU A 53 -3.96 8.06 2.41
N ASN A 54 -3.54 9.11 1.70
CA ASN A 54 -2.74 8.95 0.49
C ASN A 54 -1.31 8.60 0.92
N LEU A 55 -1.05 7.31 1.11
CA LEU A 55 0.21 6.80 1.62
C LEU A 55 1.26 6.87 0.50
N GLY A 56 2.40 7.51 0.79
CA GLY A 56 3.53 7.50 -0.14
C GLY A 56 4.20 6.13 -0.25
N ILE A 57 5.09 6.00 -1.23
CA ILE A 57 5.85 4.79 -1.54
C ILE A 57 6.70 4.27 -0.37
N ASP A 58 7.04 5.15 0.59
CA ASP A 58 7.76 4.77 1.83
C ASP A 58 6.94 3.84 2.75
N PHE A 59 5.62 3.80 2.57
CA PHE A 59 4.68 2.99 3.36
C PHE A 59 4.22 1.73 2.61
N THR A 60 3.92 1.86 1.32
CA THR A 60 3.43 0.76 0.47
C THR A 60 4.58 -0.04 -0.15
N GLY A 61 5.76 0.57 -0.25
CA GLY A 61 6.85 0.08 -1.08
C GLY A 61 6.59 0.40 -2.56
N GLY A 62 7.66 0.52 -3.34
CA GLY A 62 7.51 0.70 -4.77
C GLY A 62 8.78 0.89 -5.56
N THR A 63 8.60 1.27 -6.83
CA THR A 63 9.69 1.59 -7.74
C THR A 63 9.63 3.07 -8.10
N VAL A 64 10.80 3.71 -8.02
CA VAL A 64 11.02 5.09 -8.40
C VAL A 64 11.86 5.09 -9.67
N TRP A 65 11.36 5.68 -10.74
CA TRP A 65 12.13 5.95 -11.95
C TRP A 65 12.48 7.43 -11.98
N GLU A 66 13.76 7.75 -12.14
CA GLU A 66 14.22 9.11 -12.43
C GLU A 66 14.75 9.17 -13.86
N VAL A 67 14.18 10.05 -14.67
CA VAL A 67 14.55 10.21 -16.08
C VAL A 67 14.73 11.70 -16.41
N PRO A 68 15.72 12.09 -17.24
CA PRO A 68 15.81 13.46 -17.73
C PRO A 68 14.52 13.84 -18.45
N ALA A 69 13.90 14.94 -18.05
CA ALA A 69 12.55 15.27 -18.47
C ALA A 69 12.47 15.71 -19.95
N GLY A 70 13.57 16.21 -20.51
CA GLY A 70 13.57 16.86 -21.83
C GLY A 70 12.41 17.86 -21.94
N ASN A 71 11.60 17.70 -22.99
CA ASN A 71 10.37 18.46 -23.22
C ASN A 71 9.09 17.68 -22.83
N ALA A 72 9.21 16.52 -22.16
CA ALA A 72 8.06 15.70 -21.82
C ALA A 72 7.16 16.36 -20.77
N ASP A 73 5.87 16.15 -20.94
CA ASP A 73 4.83 16.54 -19.98
C ASP A 73 4.72 15.49 -18.86
N PRO A 74 4.69 15.87 -17.58
CA PRO A 74 4.52 14.93 -16.47
C PRO A 74 3.25 14.07 -16.58
N GLY A 75 2.16 14.61 -17.11
CA GLY A 75 0.91 13.87 -17.28
C GLY A 75 0.98 12.81 -18.38
N ALA A 76 1.78 13.03 -19.44
CA ALA A 76 2.05 12.01 -20.44
C ALA A 76 2.86 10.84 -19.86
N ALA A 77 3.86 11.13 -19.02
CA ALA A 77 4.61 10.10 -18.30
C ALA A 77 3.71 9.32 -17.33
N GLU A 78 2.83 10.00 -16.59
CA GLU A 78 1.86 9.35 -15.70
C GLU A 78 0.94 8.40 -16.50
N ALA A 79 0.33 8.89 -17.58
CA ALA A 79 -0.59 8.10 -18.40
C ALA A 79 0.08 6.85 -18.98
N ALA A 80 1.31 6.97 -19.48
CA ALA A 80 2.03 5.84 -20.06
C ALA A 80 2.35 4.75 -19.05
N VAL A 81 2.69 5.12 -17.81
CA VAL A 81 2.94 4.14 -16.74
C VAL A 81 1.63 3.52 -16.26
N ARG A 82 0.52 4.27 -16.28
CA ARG A 82 -0.82 3.72 -15.97
C ARG A 82 -1.31 2.73 -17.03
N ASP A 83 -1.01 2.97 -18.29
CA ASP A 83 -1.33 2.04 -19.39
C ASP A 83 -0.57 0.70 -19.26
N LEU A 84 0.54 0.69 -18.52
CA LEU A 84 1.30 -0.52 -18.16
C LEU A 84 0.75 -1.24 -16.91
N GLY A 85 -0.37 -0.77 -16.34
CA GLY A 85 -1.09 -1.46 -15.25
C GLY A 85 -0.85 -0.90 -13.85
N TYR A 86 -0.09 0.20 -13.71
CA TYR A 86 0.10 0.88 -12.42
C TYR A 86 -1.08 1.81 -12.13
N ASN A 87 -1.73 1.65 -10.98
CA ASN A 87 -2.92 2.44 -10.66
C ASN A 87 -2.59 3.73 -9.88
N GLU A 88 -1.60 3.66 -8.99
CA GLU A 88 -1.15 4.76 -8.15
C GLU A 88 0.21 5.27 -8.63
N VAL A 89 0.19 6.06 -9.71
CA VAL A 89 1.38 6.69 -10.28
C VAL A 89 1.41 8.15 -9.86
N GLN A 90 2.53 8.59 -9.29
CA GLN A 90 2.80 10.00 -9.03
C GLN A 90 4.01 10.43 -9.85
N VAL A 91 3.85 11.50 -10.63
CA VAL A 91 4.96 12.08 -11.39
C VAL A 91 5.27 13.46 -10.84
N GLN A 92 6.52 13.65 -10.43
CA GLN A 92 7.04 14.91 -9.94
C GLN A 92 8.14 15.42 -10.86
N GLU A 93 8.11 16.71 -11.15
CA GLU A 93 9.21 17.37 -11.83
C GLU A 93 10.21 17.90 -10.81
N VAL A 94 11.46 17.47 -10.92
CA VAL A 94 12.55 17.85 -10.01
C VAL A 94 13.64 18.54 -10.82
N THR A 95 14.08 19.72 -10.38
CA THR A 95 15.25 20.39 -10.98
C THR A 95 16.51 19.98 -10.21
N GLN A 96 17.41 19.23 -10.85
CA GLN A 96 18.72 18.91 -10.30
C GLN A 96 19.73 19.96 -10.76
N SER A 97 20.28 20.73 -9.82
CA SER A 97 21.40 21.64 -10.08
C SER A 97 22.73 20.93 -9.84
N THR A 98 23.40 20.54 -10.92
CA THR A 98 24.79 20.08 -10.87
C THR A 98 25.71 21.28 -11.03
N GLY A 99 26.95 21.23 -10.53
CA GLY A 99 27.90 22.36 -10.55
C GLY A 99 28.24 22.97 -11.93
N GLY A 100 27.64 22.49 -13.02
CA GLY A 100 27.72 23.03 -14.38
C GLY A 100 26.38 23.41 -15.04
N GLY A 101 25.23 23.28 -14.37
CA GLY A 101 23.90 23.62 -14.92
C GLY A 101 22.73 23.00 -14.16
N SER A 102 21.50 23.40 -14.51
CA SER A 102 20.27 22.82 -13.98
C SER A 102 19.63 21.89 -15.01
N THR A 103 19.37 20.65 -14.64
CA THR A 103 18.69 19.65 -15.46
C THR A 103 17.31 19.36 -14.87
N ARG A 104 16.29 19.36 -15.73
CA ARG A 104 14.93 18.96 -15.38
C ARG A 104 14.85 17.44 -15.40
N MET A 105 14.37 16.84 -14.31
CA MET A 105 14.17 15.41 -14.12
C MET A 105 12.68 15.14 -13.88
N LEU A 106 12.16 14.04 -14.40
CA LEU A 106 10.89 13.47 -13.97
C LEU A 106 11.20 12.34 -13.00
N ARG A 107 10.65 12.46 -11.79
CA ARG A 107 10.61 11.41 -10.78
C ARG A 107 9.23 10.77 -10.84
N VAL A 108 9.18 9.54 -11.34
CA VAL A 108 7.97 8.73 -11.44
C VAL A 108 7.99 7.74 -10.29
N GLU A 109 7.00 7.83 -9.43
CA GLU A 109 6.81 6.93 -8.30
C GLU A 109 5.58 6.10 -8.58
N ALA A 110 5.71 4.78 -8.56
CA ALA A 110 4.57 3.88 -8.57
C ALA A 110 4.75 2.82 -7.50
N GLU A 111 3.65 2.31 -6.97
CA GLU A 111 3.67 1.09 -6.15
C GLU A 111 4.44 -0.01 -6.87
N ALA A 112 5.09 -0.93 -6.13
CA ALA A 112 6.13 -1.84 -6.66
C ALA A 112 5.69 -2.67 -7.86
N THR A 113 4.37 -2.78 -8.05
CA THR A 113 3.74 -3.68 -8.97
C THR A 113 2.49 -3.05 -9.60
N ALA A 114 2.29 -3.35 -10.89
CA ALA A 114 0.95 -3.31 -11.45
C ALA A 114 0.06 -4.21 -10.59
N SER A 115 -1.15 -3.75 -10.25
CA SER A 115 -2.02 -4.53 -9.38
C SER A 115 -2.32 -5.89 -10.03
N PRO A 116 -2.26 -7.01 -9.28
CA PRO A 116 -2.61 -8.31 -9.83
C PRO A 116 -4.04 -8.29 -10.37
N SER A 117 -4.29 -9.07 -11.42
CA SER A 117 -5.64 -9.16 -11.98
C SER A 117 -6.63 -9.64 -10.91
N LYS A 118 -7.91 -9.25 -11.03
CA LYS A 118 -8.96 -9.75 -10.14
C LYS A 118 -9.03 -11.28 -10.14
N ALA A 119 -8.73 -11.89 -11.28
CA ALA A 119 -8.68 -13.35 -11.44
C ALA A 119 -7.53 -13.96 -10.64
N THR A 120 -6.34 -13.34 -10.67
CA THR A 120 -5.18 -13.71 -9.85
C THR A 120 -5.52 -13.67 -8.37
N THR A 121 -6.05 -12.54 -7.89
CA THR A 121 -6.42 -12.37 -6.47
C THR A 121 -7.44 -13.41 -6.05
N ALA A 122 -8.47 -13.66 -6.87
CA ALA A 122 -9.49 -14.65 -6.58
C ALA A 122 -8.91 -16.09 -6.54
N ALA A 123 -8.00 -16.42 -7.44
CA ALA A 123 -7.37 -17.73 -7.53
C ALA A 123 -6.40 -17.98 -6.35
N LEU A 124 -5.58 -16.99 -5.97
CA LEU A 124 -4.72 -17.06 -4.78
C LEU A 124 -5.54 -17.21 -3.49
N ALA A 125 -6.61 -16.42 -3.34
CA ALA A 125 -7.52 -16.52 -2.20
C ALA A 125 -8.22 -17.89 -2.12
N LYS A 126 -8.61 -18.44 -3.28
CA LYS A 126 -9.16 -19.81 -3.36
C LYS A 126 -8.14 -20.83 -2.86
N ALA A 127 -6.91 -20.78 -3.34
CA ALA A 127 -5.84 -21.69 -2.94
C ALA A 127 -5.52 -21.58 -1.43
N ASP A 128 -5.41 -20.37 -0.87
CA ASP A 128 -5.23 -20.17 0.58
C ASP A 128 -6.38 -20.77 1.39
N SER A 129 -7.64 -20.52 0.98
CA SER A 129 -8.82 -21.05 1.68
C SER A 129 -8.87 -22.58 1.66
N ALA A 130 -8.44 -23.21 0.56
CA ALA A 130 -8.40 -24.65 0.42
C ALA A 130 -7.26 -25.28 1.24
N LEU A 131 -6.07 -24.65 1.26
CA LEU A 131 -4.96 -25.05 2.14
C LEU A 131 -5.33 -24.95 3.63
N ARG A 132 -6.05 -23.89 4.03
CA ARG A 132 -6.58 -23.72 5.39
C ARG A 132 -7.51 -24.86 5.79
N LYS A 133 -8.38 -25.27 4.86
CA LYS A 133 -9.30 -26.37 5.08
C LYS A 133 -8.53 -27.69 5.26
N LEU A 134 -7.55 -27.97 4.42
CA LEU A 134 -6.67 -29.14 4.55
C LEU A 134 -5.87 -29.13 5.87
N GLU A 135 -5.34 -27.98 6.29
CA GLU A 135 -4.67 -27.83 7.58
C GLU A 135 -5.61 -28.21 8.73
N SER A 136 -6.89 -27.83 8.68
CA SER A 136 -7.87 -28.17 9.72
C SER A 136 -8.27 -29.65 9.75
N GLN A 137 -8.11 -30.36 8.63
CA GLN A 137 -8.46 -31.78 8.49
C GLN A 137 -7.30 -32.71 8.83
N THR A 138 -6.06 -32.20 8.78
CA THR A 138 -4.85 -32.96 9.06
C THR A 138 -4.33 -32.68 10.48
N LYS A 139 -3.41 -33.51 10.98
CA LYS A 139 -2.83 -33.37 12.32
C LYS A 139 -1.31 -33.43 12.29
N GLY A 140 -0.69 -32.96 13.37
CA GLY A 140 0.76 -33.09 13.59
C GLY A 140 1.60 -32.47 12.48
N ASP A 141 2.57 -33.24 11.98
CA ASP A 141 3.55 -32.77 10.99
C ASP A 141 2.92 -32.45 9.63
N SER A 142 1.86 -33.17 9.22
CA SER A 142 1.10 -32.89 8.01
C SER A 142 0.48 -31.48 8.03
N ALA A 143 -0.17 -31.10 9.13
CA ALA A 143 -0.74 -29.77 9.31
C ALA A 143 0.35 -28.69 9.31
N LYS A 144 1.49 -28.95 9.98
CA LYS A 144 2.64 -28.04 9.99
C LYS A 144 3.22 -27.84 8.59
N ALA A 145 3.30 -28.91 7.79
CA ALA A 145 3.83 -28.88 6.43
C ALA A 145 2.93 -28.05 5.50
N LEU A 146 1.61 -28.25 5.56
CA LEU A 146 0.60 -27.47 4.83
C LEU A 146 0.61 -25.99 5.24
N ARG A 147 0.74 -25.69 6.53
CA ARG A 147 0.92 -24.32 7.02
C ARG A 147 2.15 -23.66 6.42
N GLY A 148 3.24 -24.40 6.25
CA GLY A 148 4.45 -23.93 5.57
C GLY A 148 4.17 -23.49 4.13
N VAL A 149 3.49 -24.34 3.35
CA VAL A 149 3.06 -24.00 1.97
C VAL A 149 2.20 -22.74 1.96
N ARG A 150 1.19 -22.68 2.84
CA ARG A 150 0.30 -21.51 2.95
C ARG A 150 1.07 -20.23 3.30
N SER A 151 2.04 -20.32 4.21
CA SER A 151 2.89 -19.18 4.57
C SER A 151 3.72 -18.68 3.40
N GLN A 152 4.20 -19.58 2.53
CA GLN A 152 4.93 -19.20 1.32
C GLN A 152 3.98 -18.59 0.28
N LEU A 153 2.78 -19.17 0.09
CA LEU A 153 1.76 -18.65 -0.82
C LEU A 153 1.29 -17.24 -0.42
N ASN A 154 1.15 -16.94 0.87
CA ASN A 154 0.76 -15.61 1.35
C ASN A 154 1.84 -14.54 1.12
N GLY A 155 3.04 -14.92 0.69
CA GLY A 155 4.06 -13.98 0.24
C GLY A 155 4.02 -13.71 -1.27
N ILE A 156 3.05 -14.28 -1.98
CA ILE A 156 2.88 -14.16 -3.42
C ILE A 156 1.59 -13.42 -3.68
N ASP A 157 1.71 -12.22 -4.24
CA ASP A 157 0.57 -11.37 -4.55
C ASP A 157 0.42 -11.16 -6.06
N GLY A 158 1.53 -11.23 -6.80
CA GLY A 158 1.63 -10.90 -8.22
C GLY A 158 2.43 -9.61 -8.44
N PRO A 159 2.52 -9.12 -9.69
CA PRO A 159 1.71 -9.45 -10.85
C PRO A 159 2.19 -10.70 -11.57
N PHE A 160 1.37 -11.17 -12.50
CA PHE A 160 1.74 -12.23 -13.45
C PHE A 160 1.36 -11.79 -14.86
N GLU A 161 2.09 -12.28 -15.84
CA GLU A 161 1.77 -12.05 -17.26
C GLU A 161 0.37 -12.56 -17.63
N GLN A 162 -0.04 -13.67 -17.04
CA GLN A 162 -1.37 -14.28 -17.23
C GLN A 162 -2.25 -14.05 -16.01
N ASP A 163 -3.54 -13.79 -16.25
CA ASP A 163 -4.57 -13.64 -15.20
C ASP A 163 -4.56 -14.80 -14.18
N VAL A 164 -4.34 -16.03 -14.65
CA VAL A 164 -4.16 -17.20 -13.80
C VAL A 164 -2.92 -17.96 -14.29
N PRO A 165 -1.76 -17.81 -13.62
CA PRO A 165 -0.54 -18.48 -14.06
C PRO A 165 -0.69 -20.01 -13.97
N GLU A 166 0.03 -20.72 -14.85
CA GLU A 166 0.01 -22.19 -14.91
C GLU A 166 0.35 -22.84 -13.57
N ALA A 167 1.33 -22.27 -12.86
CA ALA A 167 1.75 -22.74 -11.54
C ALA A 167 0.64 -22.61 -10.47
N LEU A 168 -0.23 -21.61 -10.55
CA LEU A 168 -1.37 -21.45 -9.63
C LEU A 168 -2.47 -22.47 -9.94
N THR A 169 -2.66 -22.76 -11.22
CA THR A 169 -3.56 -23.84 -11.66
C THR A 169 -3.05 -25.20 -11.19
N ALA A 170 -1.75 -25.46 -11.34
CA ALA A 170 -1.10 -26.69 -10.87
C ALA A 170 -1.22 -26.84 -9.34
N LEU A 171 -0.98 -25.76 -8.59
CA LEU A 171 -1.16 -25.72 -7.14
C LEU A 171 -2.61 -26.07 -6.75
N GLN A 172 -3.59 -25.44 -7.39
CA GLN A 172 -5.01 -25.71 -7.12
C GLN A 172 -5.36 -27.18 -7.41
N ASN A 173 -4.88 -27.73 -8.52
CA ASN A 173 -5.13 -29.14 -8.87
C ASN A 173 -4.52 -30.11 -7.83
N GLU A 174 -3.32 -29.83 -7.31
CA GLU A 174 -2.71 -30.66 -6.27
C GLU A 174 -3.48 -30.56 -4.94
N ILE A 175 -3.98 -29.37 -4.60
CA ILE A 175 -4.84 -29.16 -3.42
C ILE A 175 -6.15 -29.93 -3.55
N ASP A 176 -6.81 -29.86 -4.71
CA ASP A 176 -8.07 -30.56 -4.96
C ASP A 176 -7.86 -32.08 -4.93
N SER A 177 -6.79 -32.57 -5.57
CA SER A 177 -6.41 -33.99 -5.54
C SER A 177 -6.15 -34.49 -4.12
N LEU A 178 -5.40 -33.75 -3.30
CA LEU A 178 -5.15 -34.14 -1.91
C LEU A 178 -6.46 -34.11 -1.10
N THR A 179 -7.32 -33.12 -1.34
CA THR A 179 -8.62 -33.02 -0.67
C THR A 179 -9.51 -34.24 -0.95
N ASP A 180 -9.51 -34.75 -2.18
CA ASP A 180 -10.29 -35.93 -2.53
C ASP A 180 -9.71 -37.22 -1.95
N VAL A 181 -8.39 -37.38 -2.03
CA VAL A 181 -7.71 -38.55 -1.43
C VAL A 181 -7.94 -38.62 0.09
N LEU A 182 -7.88 -37.49 0.79
CA LEU A 182 -8.11 -37.45 2.24
C LEU A 182 -9.58 -37.72 2.64
N LYS A 183 -10.56 -37.55 1.75
CA LYS A 183 -11.94 -38.00 2.02
C LYS A 183 -12.06 -39.52 2.03
N GLU A 184 -11.19 -40.21 1.27
CA GLU A 184 -11.26 -41.64 1.04
C GLU A 184 -10.29 -42.43 1.92
N ALA A 185 -9.18 -41.80 2.33
CA ALA A 185 -8.15 -42.41 3.18
C ALA A 185 -8.65 -42.64 4.61
N LYS A 186 -8.35 -43.81 5.18
CA LYS A 186 -8.72 -44.17 6.56
C LYS A 186 -7.55 -44.23 7.55
N ASP A 187 -6.32 -44.53 7.12
CA ASP A 187 -5.26 -44.93 8.07
C ASP A 187 -3.81 -44.47 7.77
N ASP A 188 -3.44 -43.95 6.59
CA ASP A 188 -2.06 -43.45 6.35
C ASP A 188 -1.98 -42.19 5.46
N GLU A 189 -2.26 -41.04 6.07
CA GLU A 189 -2.28 -39.73 5.42
C GLU A 189 -0.87 -39.11 5.28
N THR A 190 0.13 -39.62 6.00
CA THR A 190 1.38 -38.89 6.22
C THR A 190 2.26 -38.86 4.96
N GLU A 191 2.46 -40.01 4.31
CA GLU A 191 3.25 -40.11 3.08
C GLU A 191 2.58 -39.35 1.92
N LEU A 192 1.26 -39.49 1.79
CA LEU A 192 0.45 -38.81 0.77
C LEU A 192 0.49 -37.29 0.92
N VAL A 193 0.33 -36.78 2.16
CA VAL A 193 0.42 -35.35 2.43
C VAL A 193 1.84 -34.84 2.16
N SER A 194 2.89 -35.55 2.57
CA SER A 194 4.28 -35.11 2.34
C SER A 194 4.66 -35.01 0.86
N THR A 195 4.19 -35.95 0.03
CA THR A 195 4.40 -35.92 -1.43
C THR A 195 3.66 -34.75 -2.06
N SER A 196 2.39 -34.58 -1.69
CA SER A 196 1.55 -33.48 -2.22
C SER A 196 2.10 -32.12 -1.80
N VAL A 197 2.50 -31.98 -0.53
CA VAL A 197 3.14 -30.76 -0.02
C VAL A 197 4.41 -30.42 -0.78
N SER A 198 5.25 -31.40 -1.13
CA SER A 198 6.45 -31.15 -1.92
C SER A 198 6.13 -30.55 -3.29
N LYS A 199 5.13 -31.08 -3.99
CA LYS A 199 4.67 -30.51 -5.27
C LYS A 199 4.03 -29.14 -5.11
N MET A 200 3.26 -28.92 -4.05
CA MET A 200 2.69 -27.61 -3.74
C MET A 200 3.79 -26.57 -3.50
N ARG A 201 4.86 -26.93 -2.77
CA ARG A 201 6.02 -26.04 -2.59
C ARG A 201 6.68 -25.69 -3.91
N ASN A 202 6.92 -26.66 -4.78
CA ASN A 202 7.48 -26.41 -6.10
C ASN A 202 6.57 -25.50 -6.95
N SER A 203 5.25 -25.66 -6.83
CA SER A 203 4.30 -24.79 -7.54
C SER A 203 4.31 -23.36 -6.98
N VAL A 204 4.44 -23.20 -5.66
CA VAL A 204 4.58 -21.89 -5.01
C VAL A 204 5.91 -21.23 -5.34
N GLU A 205 7.00 -22.00 -5.42
CA GLU A 205 8.31 -21.50 -5.87
C GLU A 205 8.25 -21.01 -7.32
N ALA A 206 7.66 -21.80 -8.22
CA ALA A 206 7.44 -21.39 -9.61
C ALA A 206 6.54 -20.14 -9.74
N LEU A 207 5.58 -19.95 -8.82
CA LEU A 207 4.81 -18.71 -8.74
C LEU A 207 5.69 -17.53 -8.35
N GLY A 208 6.55 -17.68 -7.35
CA GLY A 208 7.50 -16.63 -6.95
C GLY A 208 8.45 -16.25 -8.08
N GLU A 209 8.94 -17.22 -8.85
CA GLU A 209 9.77 -16.98 -10.04
C GLU A 209 8.99 -16.25 -11.14
N ALA A 210 7.75 -16.65 -11.41
CA ALA A 210 6.90 -15.99 -12.41
C ALA A 210 6.56 -14.54 -12.01
N GLU A 211 6.31 -14.30 -10.73
CA GLU A 211 6.09 -12.96 -10.19
C GLU A 211 7.33 -12.08 -10.34
N GLN A 212 8.51 -12.59 -10.01
CA GLN A 212 9.78 -11.85 -10.17
C GLN A 212 10.07 -11.55 -11.65
N ALA A 213 9.89 -12.53 -12.54
CA ALA A 213 10.08 -12.35 -13.96
C ALA A 213 9.15 -11.28 -14.54
N GLU A 214 7.89 -11.25 -14.12
CA GLU A 214 6.93 -10.23 -14.56
C GLU A 214 7.29 -8.85 -14.01
N ARG A 215 7.72 -8.76 -12.75
CA ARG A 215 8.21 -7.50 -12.15
C ARG A 215 9.37 -6.90 -12.93
N GLU A 216 10.34 -7.73 -13.31
CA GLU A 216 11.47 -7.31 -14.14
C GLU A 216 11.02 -6.86 -15.53
N ARG A 217 10.15 -7.63 -16.18
CA ARG A 217 9.61 -7.33 -17.51
C ARG A 217 8.85 -6.00 -17.53
N VAL A 218 7.97 -5.80 -16.56
CA VAL A 218 7.17 -4.57 -16.45
C VAL A 218 8.05 -3.37 -16.08
N GLY A 219 9.00 -3.53 -15.16
CA GLY A 219 9.95 -2.46 -14.81
C GLY A 219 10.83 -2.01 -15.99
N GLN A 220 11.24 -2.95 -16.84
CA GLN A 220 11.92 -2.65 -18.10
C GLN A 220 10.99 -1.92 -19.09
N ALA A 221 9.73 -2.37 -19.23
CA ALA A 221 8.76 -1.72 -20.09
C ALA A 221 8.47 -0.26 -19.66
N VAL A 222 8.39 0.02 -18.36
CA VAL A 222 8.28 1.40 -17.84
C VAL A 222 9.50 2.22 -18.22
N SER A 223 10.70 1.68 -18.00
CA SER A 223 11.95 2.38 -18.33
C SER A 223 12.05 2.69 -19.83
N ASP A 224 11.67 1.75 -20.69
CA ASP A 224 11.62 1.93 -22.14
C ASP A 224 10.60 2.99 -22.55
N GLU A 225 9.42 3.00 -21.94
CA GLU A 225 8.37 3.95 -22.28
C GLU A 225 8.69 5.37 -21.80
N LEU A 226 9.23 5.50 -20.60
CA LEU A 226 9.72 6.78 -20.08
C LEU A 226 10.85 7.34 -20.94
N ALA A 227 11.79 6.51 -21.38
CA ALA A 227 12.86 6.91 -22.30
C ALA A 227 12.30 7.41 -23.64
N LYS A 228 11.32 6.71 -24.23
CA LYS A 228 10.67 7.13 -25.49
C LYS A 228 9.97 8.49 -25.35
N ILE A 229 9.21 8.70 -24.29
CA ILE A 229 8.41 9.92 -24.07
C ILE A 229 9.31 11.13 -23.81
N THR A 230 10.39 10.92 -23.07
CA THR A 230 11.36 11.98 -22.73
C THR A 230 12.38 12.25 -23.84
N GLY A 231 12.53 11.32 -24.79
CA GLY A 231 13.59 11.38 -25.80
C GLY A 231 14.99 11.07 -25.24
N SER A 232 15.05 10.54 -24.02
CA SER A 232 16.28 10.11 -23.35
C SER A 232 16.65 8.66 -23.72
N LYS A 233 17.87 8.25 -23.36
CA LYS A 233 18.28 6.84 -23.48
C LYS A 233 17.81 6.06 -22.26
N VAL A 234 17.50 4.77 -22.42
CA VAL A 234 17.17 3.87 -21.29
C VAL A 234 18.29 3.85 -20.25
N SER A 235 19.55 4.01 -20.65
CA SER A 235 20.70 4.12 -19.75
C SER A 235 20.72 5.38 -18.87
N GLU A 236 19.88 6.37 -19.18
CA GLU A 236 19.72 7.60 -18.38
C GLU A 236 18.54 7.50 -17.41
N VAL A 237 17.77 6.42 -17.46
CA VAL A 237 16.70 6.12 -16.49
C VAL A 237 17.33 5.44 -15.28
N THR A 238 17.32 6.11 -14.14
CA THR A 238 17.68 5.50 -12.86
C THR A 238 16.45 4.82 -12.28
N VAL A 239 16.62 3.59 -11.77
CA VAL A 239 15.55 2.83 -11.13
C VAL A 239 15.95 2.52 -9.71
N ASP A 240 15.18 3.01 -8.75
CA ASP A 240 15.36 2.76 -7.32
C ASP A 240 14.15 2.01 -6.76
N THR A 241 14.37 0.85 -6.17
CA THR A 241 13.32 0.11 -5.46
C THR A 241 13.32 0.53 -3.99
N VAL A 242 12.21 1.06 -3.52
CA VAL A 242 12.00 1.49 -2.13
C VAL A 242 11.11 0.45 -1.44
N GLY A 243 11.59 -0.20 -0.39
CA GLY A 243 10.77 -1.12 0.41
C GLY A 243 9.86 -0.39 1.41
N PRO A 244 8.82 -1.06 1.95
CA PRO A 244 7.94 -0.51 3.00
C PRO A 244 8.70 -0.36 4.33
N SER A 245 9.56 0.66 4.42
CA SER A 245 10.53 0.83 5.49
C SER A 245 9.91 1.27 6.82
N TRP A 246 8.73 1.91 6.77
CA TRP A 246 8.05 2.42 7.96
C TRP A 246 7.43 1.31 8.82
N GLY A 247 6.80 0.31 8.19
CA GLY A 247 6.14 -0.80 8.89
C GLY A 247 7.12 -1.72 9.60
N GLU A 248 8.26 -2.01 8.96
CA GLU A 248 9.35 -2.78 9.54
C GLU A 248 9.96 -2.05 10.75
N GLN A 249 10.25 -0.75 10.62
CA GLN A 249 10.81 0.04 11.71
C GLN A 249 9.87 0.17 12.92
N ILE A 250 8.58 0.39 12.69
CA ILE A 250 7.59 0.48 13.76
C ILE A 250 7.40 -0.89 14.42
N SER A 251 7.29 -1.98 13.65
CA SER A 251 7.15 -3.34 14.19
C SER A 251 8.37 -3.76 14.99
N GLN A 252 9.59 -3.46 14.51
CA GLN A 252 10.83 -3.77 15.21
C GLN A 252 10.98 -2.93 16.49
N LYS A 253 10.59 -1.65 16.47
CA LYS A 253 10.54 -0.81 17.68
C LYS A 253 9.49 -1.29 18.68
N ALA A 254 8.33 -1.73 18.21
CA ALA A 254 7.28 -2.29 19.05
C ALA A 254 7.71 -3.61 19.72
N GLN A 255 8.38 -4.50 18.98
CA GLN A 255 8.97 -5.72 19.54
C GLN A 255 10.08 -5.41 20.54
N THR A 256 10.94 -4.44 20.23
CA THR A 256 12.02 -4.01 21.14
C THR A 256 11.44 -3.40 22.42
N ALA A 257 10.39 -2.58 22.31
CA ALA A 257 9.69 -1.99 23.45
C ALA A 257 8.91 -3.01 24.29
N LEU A 258 8.63 -4.21 23.74
CA LEU A 258 7.98 -5.31 24.47
C LEU A 258 8.97 -6.16 25.28
N ILE A 259 10.27 -6.08 24.95
CA ILE A 259 11.35 -6.86 25.57
C ILE A 259 12.08 -6.06 26.67
N VAL A 260 11.89 -4.73 26.71
CA VAL A 260 12.48 -3.81 27.70
C VAL A 260 11.52 -3.49 28.83
#